data_AF-A0A703INT4-F1
#
_entry.id   AF-A0A703INT4-F1
#
_cell.length_a   1.000
_cell.length_b   1.000
_cell.length_c   1.000
_cell.angle_alpha   90.00
_cell.angle_beta   90.00
_cell.angle_gamma   90.00
#
_symmetry.space_group_name_H-M   'P 1'
#
loop_
_entity.id
_entity.type
_entity.pdbx_description
1 polymer ?
#
loop_
_entity_poly.entity_id
_entity_poly.type
_entity_poly.pdbx_seq_one_letter_code
_entity_poly.pdbx_strand_id
1 'polypeptide(L)'
;MDKSSGEIVNLTPNASNTVQPVALMRLGVFVPTLKSLKNRKKNTLSRTDASEELTRLSLARAEGFDKVEITGPRLDMDNDFKTWVGVIHSFARHKVIGDKVELPFVEFAKLCGIPSSQSSRKLRERISPSLKRIAGTVISFSRTTEKHTKE
;
A
#
# COMPACT_ATOMS: atom_id res chain seq x y z
N MET A 1 11.37 -15.70 -7.21
CA MET A 1 12.08 -16.99 -7.34
C MET A 1 12.36 -17.46 -5.94
N ASP A 2 11.85 -18.62 -5.56
CA ASP A 2 12.31 -19.26 -4.33
C ASP A 2 13.79 -19.67 -4.52
N LYS A 3 14.67 -19.26 -3.61
CA LYS A 3 16.12 -19.52 -3.74
C LYS A 3 16.47 -20.99 -3.52
N SER A 4 15.57 -21.77 -2.91
CA SER A 4 15.80 -23.19 -2.65
C SER A 4 15.40 -24.08 -3.84
N SER A 5 14.35 -23.71 -4.58
CA SER A 5 13.80 -24.50 -5.69
C SER A 5 13.97 -23.88 -7.07
N GLY A 6 14.30 -22.58 -7.15
CA GLY A 6 14.33 -21.83 -8.41
C GLY A 6 12.95 -21.52 -9.00
N GLU A 7 11.86 -21.92 -8.33
CA GLU A 7 10.51 -21.80 -8.86
C GLU A 7 9.99 -20.36 -8.82
N ILE A 8 9.23 -19.97 -9.85
CA ILE A 8 8.53 -18.69 -9.88
C ILE A 8 7.35 -18.77 -8.91
N VAL A 9 7.53 -18.20 -7.72
CA VAL A 9 6.47 -18.13 -6.71
C VAL A 9 5.43 -17.08 -7.12
N ASN A 10 4.26 -17.54 -7.53
CA ASN A 10 3.09 -16.69 -7.71
C ASN A 10 2.51 -16.32 -6.34
N LEU A 11 2.64 -15.05 -5.94
CA LEU A 11 2.09 -14.55 -4.69
C LEU A 11 0.58 -14.43 -4.79
N THR A 12 -0.13 -15.43 -4.28
CA THR A 12 -1.57 -15.38 -4.08
C THR A 12 -1.88 -14.97 -2.63
N PRO A 13 -2.87 -14.07 -2.41
CA PRO A 13 -3.27 -13.70 -1.06
C PRO A 13 -3.76 -14.91 -0.28
N ASN A 14 -3.17 -15.16 0.89
CA ASN A 14 -3.54 -16.23 1.81
C ASN A 14 -3.04 -15.89 3.23
N ALA A 15 -3.33 -16.74 4.21
CA ALA A 15 -2.99 -16.47 5.61
C ALA A 15 -1.48 -16.30 5.87
N SER A 16 -0.61 -16.88 5.04
CA SER A 16 0.86 -16.77 5.19
C SER A 16 1.51 -15.69 4.30
N ASN A 17 0.79 -15.20 3.29
CA ASN A 17 1.28 -14.29 2.26
C ASN A 17 0.55 -12.94 2.26
N THR A 18 -0.30 -12.69 3.26
CA THR A 18 -1.08 -11.45 3.37
C THR A 18 -1.01 -10.92 4.79
N VAL A 19 -0.74 -9.63 4.91
CA VAL A 19 -0.90 -8.91 6.18
C VAL A 19 -2.34 -8.47 6.33
N GLN A 20 -2.91 -8.74 7.51
CA GLN A 20 -4.27 -8.32 7.84
C GLN A 20 -4.38 -6.79 7.75
N PRO A 21 -5.46 -6.23 7.17
CA PRO A 21 -5.64 -4.77 7.08
C PRO A 21 -5.49 -4.03 8.42
N VAL A 22 -5.85 -4.68 9.53
CA VAL A 22 -5.68 -4.13 10.89
C VAL A 22 -4.20 -3.87 11.24
N ALA A 23 -3.27 -4.70 10.78
CA ALA A 23 -1.85 -4.49 10.99
C ALA A 23 -1.35 -3.26 10.22
N LEU A 24 -1.79 -3.07 8.97
CA LEU A 24 -1.50 -1.82 8.22
C LEU A 24 -2.03 -0.57 8.94
N MET A 25 -3.17 -0.66 9.63
CA MET A 25 -3.67 0.46 10.45
C MET A 25 -2.80 0.71 11.69
N ARG A 26 -2.24 -0.34 12.31
CA ARG A 26 -1.34 -0.23 13.47
C ARG A 26 0.02 0.36 13.11
N LEU A 27 0.51 0.12 11.90
CA LEU A 27 1.77 0.67 11.40
C LEU A 27 1.75 2.21 11.27
N GLY A 28 0.57 2.84 11.23
CA GLY A 28 0.49 4.30 11.09
C GLY A 28 0.84 4.82 9.69
N VAL A 29 0.82 3.93 8.68
CA VAL A 29 1.00 4.27 7.25
C VAL A 29 -0.09 5.26 6.81
N PHE A 30 -1.32 5.00 7.22
CA PHE A 30 -2.44 5.93 7.09
C PHE A 30 -2.67 6.63 8.43
N VAL A 31 -2.68 7.95 8.43
CA VAL A 31 -2.88 8.75 9.64
C VAL A 31 -4.26 9.42 9.67
N PRO A 32 -4.87 9.62 10.85
CA PRO A 32 -6.07 10.43 10.97
C PRO A 32 -5.85 11.83 10.39
N THR A 33 -6.83 12.30 9.60
CA THR A 33 -6.80 13.66 9.07
C THR A 33 -7.07 14.65 10.20
N LEU A 34 -6.04 15.28 10.74
CA LEU A 34 -6.22 16.40 11.66
C LEU A 34 -6.70 17.63 10.86
N LYS A 35 -8.02 17.88 10.88
CA LYS A 35 -8.67 19.03 10.20
C LYS A 35 -8.11 20.40 10.60
N SER A 36 -7.32 20.48 11.69
CA SER A 36 -6.81 21.72 12.28
C SER A 36 -5.44 22.18 11.77
N LEU A 37 -4.73 21.41 10.93
CA LEU A 37 -3.35 21.75 10.53
C LEU A 37 -3.30 22.25 9.08
N LYS A 38 -3.81 23.47 8.85
CA LYS A 38 -3.71 24.21 7.57
C LYS A 38 -2.28 24.35 7.02
N ASN A 39 -1.25 24.06 7.83
CA ASN A 39 0.16 24.36 7.53
C ASN A 39 1.13 23.16 7.51
N ARG A 40 0.70 21.90 7.51
CA ARG A 40 1.67 20.80 7.34
C ARG A 40 2.04 20.62 5.86
N LYS A 41 3.33 20.73 5.56
CA LYS A 41 3.94 20.39 4.26
C LYS A 41 3.45 19.00 3.85
N LYS A 42 2.54 18.93 2.86
CA LYS A 42 2.04 17.68 2.26
C LYS A 42 3.15 16.82 1.63
N ASN A 43 4.37 17.36 1.52
CA ASN A 43 5.57 16.71 1.02
C ASN A 43 6.55 16.24 2.12
N THR A 44 6.14 16.18 3.39
CA THR A 44 6.98 15.52 4.39
C THR A 44 7.03 14.03 4.09
N LEU A 45 8.21 13.54 3.74
CA LEU A 45 8.49 12.13 3.55
C LEU A 45 8.35 11.43 4.90
N SER A 46 7.40 10.51 5.01
CA SER A 46 7.22 9.65 6.16
C SER A 46 8.02 8.36 5.99
N ARG A 47 8.58 7.89 7.09
CA ARG A 47 9.23 6.58 7.22
C ARG A 47 8.52 5.82 8.33
N THR A 48 8.07 4.62 8.01
CA THR A 48 7.35 3.74 8.93
C THR A 48 8.14 2.44 9.04
N ASP A 49 8.52 2.07 10.27
CA ASP A 49 9.07 0.74 10.52
C ASP A 49 7.92 -0.28 10.49
N ALA A 50 8.02 -1.24 9.59
CA ALA A 50 7.03 -2.29 9.39
C ALA A 50 7.63 -3.69 9.63
N SER A 51 8.80 -3.77 10.27
CA SER A 51 9.55 -5.00 10.44
C SER A 51 8.75 -6.05 11.21
N GLU A 52 8.12 -5.69 12.33
CA GLU A 52 7.34 -6.66 13.15
C GLU A 52 6.18 -7.30 12.38
N GLU A 53 5.53 -6.53 11.51
CA GLU A 53 4.34 -6.97 10.78
C GLU A 53 4.71 -7.69 9.48
N LEU A 54 5.69 -7.18 8.72
CA LEU A 54 6.02 -7.66 7.37
C LEU A 54 7.10 -8.74 7.32
N THR A 55 7.97 -8.87 8.33
CA THR A 55 8.96 -9.98 8.38
C THR A 55 8.30 -11.35 8.61
N ARG A 56 7.04 -11.36 9.08
CA ARG A 56 6.25 -12.59 9.26
C ARG A 56 5.83 -13.22 7.94
N LEU A 57 5.83 -12.46 6.85
CA LEU A 57 5.51 -12.96 5.51
C LEU A 57 6.48 -14.08 5.13
N SER A 58 5.94 -15.16 4.55
CA SER A 58 6.72 -16.31 4.09
C SER A 58 7.91 -15.90 3.21
N LEU A 59 7.69 -14.94 2.29
CA LEU A 59 8.71 -14.36 1.43
C LEU A 59 9.82 -13.67 2.22
N ALA A 60 9.46 -12.81 3.19
CA ALA A 60 10.43 -12.08 3.98
C ALA A 60 11.30 -13.03 4.82
N ARG A 61 10.67 -14.06 5.40
CA ARG A 61 11.38 -15.12 6.15
C ARG A 61 12.28 -15.96 5.25
N ALA A 62 11.78 -16.40 4.10
CA ALA A 62 12.53 -17.21 3.14
C ALA A 62 13.77 -16.47 2.62
N GLU A 63 13.64 -15.17 2.41
CA GLU A 63 14.76 -14.31 2.00
C GLU A 63 15.61 -13.80 3.17
N GLY A 64 15.28 -14.14 4.41
CA GLY A 64 16.02 -13.74 5.61
C GLY A 64 16.06 -12.23 5.84
N PHE A 65 15.02 -11.51 5.42
CA PHE A 65 14.88 -10.08 5.73
C PHE A 65 14.43 -9.91 7.18
N ASP A 66 15.14 -9.04 7.91
CA ASP A 66 14.87 -8.72 9.32
C ASP A 66 14.42 -7.26 9.52
N LYS A 67 14.54 -6.43 8.47
CA LYS A 67 14.16 -5.03 8.49
C LYS A 67 13.30 -4.67 7.29
N VAL A 68 12.11 -4.16 7.55
CA VAL A 68 11.14 -3.72 6.53
C VAL A 68 10.69 -2.30 6.81
N GLU A 69 10.80 -1.43 5.82
CA GLU A 69 10.49 -0.01 5.96
C GLU A 69 9.57 0.47 4.85
N ILE A 70 8.56 1.25 5.22
CA ILE A 70 7.66 1.90 4.27
C ILE A 70 8.03 3.38 4.23
N THR A 71 8.41 3.87 3.06
CA THR A 71 8.81 5.26 2.84
C THR A 71 7.93 5.90 1.77
N GLY A 72 7.58 7.17 1.93
CA GLY A 72 6.74 7.86 0.95
C GLY A 72 6.06 9.10 1.50
N PRO A 73 5.16 9.73 0.72
CA PRO A 73 4.33 10.82 1.20
C PRO A 73 3.44 10.36 2.34
N ARG A 74 3.17 11.25 3.29
CA ARG A 74 2.20 10.98 4.36
C ARG A 74 0.80 10.73 3.78
N LEU A 75 0.19 9.60 4.13
CA LEU A 75 -1.14 9.20 3.64
C LEU A 75 -2.22 9.48 4.70
N ASP A 76 -3.33 10.08 4.28
CA ASP A 76 -4.47 10.38 5.16
C ASP A 76 -5.60 9.34 5.09
N MET A 77 -6.27 9.11 6.21
CA MET A 77 -7.38 8.14 6.28
C MET A 77 -8.64 8.58 5.52
N ASP A 78 -8.87 9.88 5.36
CA ASP A 78 -10.13 10.37 4.76
C ASP A 78 -10.17 10.21 3.24
N ASN A 79 -9.02 10.26 2.57
CA ASN A 79 -8.88 10.22 1.12
C ASN A 79 -7.97 9.06 0.68
N ASP A 80 -6.75 8.95 1.22
CA ASP A 80 -5.77 7.99 0.73
C ASP A 80 -6.14 6.56 1.09
N PHE A 81 -6.53 6.31 2.33
CA PHE A 81 -6.97 4.97 2.76
C PHE A 81 -8.19 4.50 1.96
N LYS A 82 -9.18 5.38 1.78
CA LYS A 82 -10.37 5.10 0.97
C LYS A 82 -10.03 4.82 -0.50
N THR A 83 -9.12 5.60 -1.07
CA THR A 83 -8.65 5.39 -2.44
C THR A 83 -7.92 4.05 -2.57
N TRP A 84 -7.07 3.70 -1.60
CA TRP A 84 -6.38 2.41 -1.55
C TRP A 84 -7.36 1.23 -1.46
N VAL A 85 -8.37 1.31 -0.58
CA VAL A 85 -9.46 0.31 -0.51
C VAL A 85 -10.17 0.17 -1.86
N GLY A 86 -10.44 1.30 -2.53
CA GLY A 86 -11.01 1.29 -3.88
C GLY A 86 -10.14 0.58 -4.92
N VAL A 87 -8.82 0.78 -4.86
CA VAL A 87 -7.87 0.05 -5.73
C VAL A 87 -7.95 -1.45 -5.48
N ILE A 88 -7.85 -1.89 -4.21
CA ILE A 88 -7.92 -3.31 -3.85
C ILE A 88 -9.24 -3.93 -4.32
N HIS A 89 -10.37 -3.26 -4.09
CA HIS A 89 -11.67 -3.74 -4.57
C HIS A 89 -11.79 -3.79 -6.09
N SER A 90 -11.15 -2.86 -6.80
CA SER A 90 -11.16 -2.85 -8.27
C SER A 90 -10.49 -4.10 -8.82
N PHE A 91 -9.29 -4.42 -8.33
CA PHE A 91 -8.57 -5.64 -8.72
C PHE A 91 -9.27 -6.93 -8.27
N ALA A 92 -10.02 -6.89 -7.16
CA ALA A 92 -10.74 -8.07 -6.67
C ALA A 92 -12.06 -8.36 -7.42
N ARG A 93 -12.71 -7.34 -8.00
CA ARG A 93 -14.06 -7.46 -8.56
C ARG A 93 -14.12 -7.42 -10.08
N HIS A 94 -13.11 -6.82 -10.72
CA HIS A 94 -13.09 -6.63 -12.17
C HIS A 94 -12.06 -7.54 -12.83
N LYS A 95 -12.24 -7.77 -14.13
CA LYS A 95 -11.28 -8.51 -14.93
C LYS A 95 -9.96 -7.74 -14.96
N VAL A 96 -8.90 -8.38 -14.50
CA VAL A 96 -7.53 -7.86 -14.60
C VAL A 96 -7.01 -8.13 -16.02
N ILE A 97 -6.45 -7.10 -16.66
CA ILE A 97 -5.86 -7.14 -17.99
C ILE A 97 -4.37 -6.82 -17.83
N GLY A 98 -3.55 -7.86 -17.76
CA GLY A 98 -2.12 -7.72 -17.44
C GLY A 98 -1.93 -7.20 -16.01
N ASP A 99 -1.36 -6.01 -15.89
CA ASP A 99 -1.11 -5.28 -14.63
C ASP A 99 -2.17 -4.21 -14.34
N LYS A 100 -3.26 -4.17 -15.12
CA LYS A 100 -4.25 -3.09 -15.10
C LYS A 100 -5.67 -3.60 -14.89
N VAL A 101 -6.52 -2.69 -14.45
CA VAL A 101 -7.97 -2.85 -14.38
C VAL A 101 -8.62 -1.63 -15.03
N GLU A 102 -9.69 -1.84 -15.79
CA GLU A 102 -10.46 -0.79 -16.43
C GLU A 102 -11.91 -0.83 -15.93
N LEU A 103 -12.40 0.32 -15.47
CA LEU A 103 -13.75 0.48 -14.94
C LEU A 103 -14.20 1.95 -15.02
N PRO A 104 -15.51 2.23 -15.09
CA PRO A 104 -16.03 3.58 -15.02
C PRO A 104 -15.62 4.31 -13.73
N PHE A 105 -15.23 5.58 -13.83
CA PHE A 105 -14.81 6.37 -12.66
C PHE A 105 -15.87 6.41 -11.54
N VAL A 106 -17.16 6.46 -11.90
CA VAL A 106 -18.25 6.47 -10.91
C VAL A 106 -18.30 5.18 -10.11
N GLU A 107 -17.99 4.05 -10.76
CA GLU A 107 -17.89 2.76 -10.10
C GLU A 107 -16.66 2.70 -9.19
N PHE A 108 -15.50 3.14 -9.68
CA PHE A 108 -14.29 3.26 -8.85
C PHE A 108 -14.54 4.11 -7.59
N ALA A 109 -15.21 5.26 -7.74
CA ALA A 109 -15.55 6.12 -6.61
C ALA A 109 -16.44 5.43 -5.57
N LYS A 110 -17.38 4.58 -6.00
CA LYS A 110 -18.19 3.77 -5.08
C LYS A 110 -17.33 2.75 -4.33
N LEU A 111 -16.38 2.12 -5.01
CA LEU A 111 -15.43 1.18 -4.39
C LEU A 111 -14.51 1.87 -3.37
N CYS A 112 -14.22 3.15 -3.54
CA CYS A 112 -13.54 3.98 -2.53
C CYS A 112 -14.43 4.31 -1.30
N GLY A 113 -15.68 3.83 -1.23
CA GLY A 113 -16.63 4.15 -0.17
C GLY A 113 -17.14 5.60 -0.22
N ILE A 114 -17.15 6.22 -1.41
CA ILE A 114 -17.60 7.60 -1.61
C ILE A 114 -19.03 7.58 -2.16
N PRO A 115 -19.99 8.29 -1.53
CA PRO A 115 -21.37 8.30 -2.00
C PRO A 115 -21.50 8.76 -3.46
N SER A 116 -22.33 8.08 -4.24
CA SER A 116 -22.55 8.37 -5.66
C SER A 116 -23.07 9.79 -5.93
N SER A 117 -23.78 10.40 -4.98
CA SER A 117 -24.23 11.80 -5.04
C SER A 117 -23.08 12.82 -5.04
N GLN A 118 -21.85 12.40 -4.74
CA GLN A 118 -20.66 13.25 -4.69
C GLN A 118 -19.76 13.11 -5.92
N SER A 119 -20.17 12.38 -6.98
CA SER A 119 -19.39 12.15 -8.21
C SER A 119 -19.27 13.40 -9.08
N SER A 120 -18.63 14.42 -8.53
CA SER A 120 -18.41 15.74 -9.13
C SER A 120 -16.98 15.85 -9.66
N ARG A 121 -16.69 16.92 -10.43
CA ARG A 121 -15.33 17.31 -10.80
C ARG A 121 -14.41 17.40 -9.57
N LYS A 122 -14.92 17.93 -8.44
CA LYS A 122 -14.19 18.01 -7.17
C LYS A 122 -13.77 16.63 -6.63
N LEU A 123 -14.54 15.59 -6.92
CA LEU A 123 -14.18 14.22 -6.51
C LEU A 123 -13.00 13.68 -7.32
N ARG A 124 -12.99 13.91 -8.64
CA ARG A 124 -11.84 13.56 -9.50
C ARG A 124 -10.57 14.25 -9.03
N GLU A 125 -10.68 15.54 -8.69
CA GLU A 125 -9.59 16.36 -8.15
C GLU A 125 -9.09 15.88 -6.77
N ARG A 126 -9.88 15.11 -6.00
CA ARG A 126 -9.46 14.51 -4.72
C ARG A 126 -8.78 13.14 -4.89
N ILE A 127 -9.31 12.30 -5.78
CA ILE A 127 -8.79 10.93 -5.98
C ILE A 127 -7.42 10.97 -6.67
N SER A 128 -7.24 11.80 -7.70
CA SER A 128 -5.99 11.83 -8.48
C SER A 128 -4.74 12.12 -7.63
N PRO A 129 -4.73 13.15 -6.73
CA PRO A 129 -3.61 13.35 -5.81
C PRO A 129 -3.36 12.17 -4.86
N SER A 130 -4.42 11.46 -4.48
CA SER A 130 -4.34 10.31 -3.57
C SER A 130 -3.66 9.12 -4.26
N LEU A 131 -4.04 8.83 -5.51
CA LEU A 131 -3.35 7.84 -6.36
C LEU A 131 -1.86 8.17 -6.52
N LYS A 132 -1.51 9.44 -6.74
CA LYS A 132 -0.10 9.88 -6.85
C LYS A 132 0.68 9.64 -5.55
N ARG A 133 0.09 9.92 -4.38
CA ARG A 133 0.76 9.68 -3.10
C ARG A 133 0.96 8.20 -2.82
N ILE A 134 -0.07 7.38 -3.08
CA ILE A 134 0.01 5.92 -2.96
C ILE A 134 1.09 5.36 -3.88
N ALA A 135 1.12 5.78 -5.14
CA ALA A 135 2.14 5.34 -6.11
C ALA A 135 3.56 5.78 -5.71
N GLY A 136 3.70 6.88 -4.96
CA GLY A 136 4.98 7.33 -4.41
C GLY A 136 5.41 6.62 -3.12
N THR A 137 4.66 5.63 -2.64
CA THR A 137 5.00 4.84 -1.45
C THR A 137 5.80 3.62 -1.83
N VAL A 138 6.94 3.42 -1.18
CA VAL A 138 7.89 2.32 -1.42
C VAL A 138 8.01 1.47 -0.17
N ILE A 139 8.02 0.15 -0.35
CA ILE A 139 8.30 -0.83 0.72
C ILE A 139 9.68 -1.41 0.44
N SER A 140 10.60 -1.22 1.38
CA SER A 140 11.98 -1.68 1.30
C SER A 140 12.22 -2.82 2.27
N PHE A 141 12.81 -3.91 1.77
CA PHE A 141 13.24 -5.06 2.56
C PHE A 141 14.77 -5.06 2.62
N SER A 142 15.32 -5.25 3.81
CA SER A 142 16.78 -5.23 4.06
C SER A 142 17.16 -6.23 5.14
N ARG A 143 18.47 -6.52 5.22
CA ARG A 143 19.08 -7.32 6.28
C ARG A 143 19.93 -6.40 7.15
N THR A 144 19.80 -6.46 8.47
CA THR A 144 20.63 -5.66 9.38
C THR A 144 22.05 -6.17 9.49
N THR A 145 22.30 -7.43 9.11
CA THR A 145 23.65 -7.99 9.03
C THR A 145 24.14 -8.02 7.57
N GLU A 146 24.92 -7.02 7.17
CA GLU A 146 25.87 -7.19 6.08
C GLU A 146 27.02 -8.08 6.57
N LYS A 147 26.84 -9.40 6.51
CA LYS A 147 28.02 -10.24 6.25
C LYS A 147 28.33 -10.04 4.78
N HIS A 148 29.24 -9.10 4.49
CA HIS A 148 29.98 -9.08 3.24
C HIS A 148 30.61 -10.47 3.07
N THR A 149 29.96 -11.35 2.33
CA THR A 149 30.65 -12.47 1.71
C THR A 149 31.48 -11.83 0.61
N LYS A 150 32.74 -11.51 0.94
CA LYS A 150 33.78 -11.29 -0.06
C LYS A 150 33.90 -12.60 -0.83
N GLU A 151 33.44 -12.61 -2.08
CA GLU A 151 34.00 -13.49 -3.10
C GLU A 151 35.35 -12.92 -3.57
#